data_AF-A0A1H2VCA7-F1
#
_entry.id   AF-A0A1H2VCA7-F1
#
_cell.length_a   1.000
_cell.length_b   1.000
_cell.length_c   1.000
_cell.angle_alpha   90.00
_cell.angle_beta   90.00
_cell.angle_gamma   90.00
#
_symmetry.space_group_name_H-M   'P 1'
#
loop_
_entity.id
_entity.type
_entity.pdbx_description
1 polymer ?
#
loop_
_entity_poly.entity_id
_entity_poly.type
_entity_poly.pdbx_seq_one_letter_code
_entity_poly.pdbx_strand_id
1 'polypeptide(L)' 'MKGAAMTRKLFTLTLLLLAAPASAHVGHVGEYAGHDHWVAGAALGAALAVSIWGVLKGKKRKDQTEVEAQDDTEEETA' A
#
# COMPACT_ATOMS: atom_id res chain seq x y z
N MET A 1 39.12 -31.29 -19.96
CA MET A 1 37.85 -30.52 -19.94
C MET A 1 37.82 -29.37 -18.91
N LYS A 2 38.61 -29.39 -17.82
CA LYS A 2 38.58 -28.35 -16.77
C LYS A 2 39.08 -26.96 -17.23
N GLY A 3 40.03 -26.91 -18.17
CA GLY A 3 40.59 -25.66 -18.69
C GLY A 3 39.55 -24.80 -19.43
N ALA A 4 38.78 -25.39 -20.36
CA ALA A 4 37.74 -24.67 -21.09
C ALA A 4 36.64 -24.11 -20.18
N ALA A 5 36.29 -24.83 -19.11
CA ALA A 5 35.34 -24.35 -18.11
C ALA A 5 35.89 -23.18 -17.28
N MET A 6 37.18 -23.19 -16.95
CA MET A 6 37.85 -22.09 -16.25
C MET A 6 37.98 -20.84 -17.13
N THR A 7 38.37 -21.01 -18.40
CA THR A 7 38.45 -19.91 -19.37
C THR A 7 37.08 -19.28 -19.62
N ARG A 8 36.01 -20.09 -19.74
CA ARG A 8 34.64 -19.59 -19.87
C ARG A 8 34.21 -18.79 -18.63
N LYS A 9 34.47 -19.30 -17.43
CA LYS A 9 34.14 -18.59 -16.18
C LYS A 9 34.90 -17.27 -16.06
N LEU A 10 36.19 -17.26 -16.39
CA LEU A 10 37.01 -16.07 -16.37
C LEU A 10 36.49 -15.03 -17.36
N PHE A 11 36.16 -15.45 -18.59
CA PHE A 11 35.60 -14.58 -19.61
C PHE A 11 34.25 -13.99 -19.21
N THR A 12 33.33 -14.80 -18.66
CA THR A 12 32.05 -14.31 -18.15
C THR A 12 32.23 -13.32 -17.00
N LEU A 13 33.17 -13.57 -16.10
CA LEU A 13 33.48 -12.67 -14.99
C LEU A 13 34.02 -11.32 -15.51
N THR A 14 34.94 -11.35 -16.48
CA THR A 14 35.48 -10.14 -17.12
C THR A 14 34.39 -9.31 -17.80
N LEU A 15 33.46 -9.94 -18.52
CA LEU A 15 32.33 -9.25 -19.14
C LEU A 15 31.42 -8.60 -18.10
N LEU A 16 31.20 -9.25 -16.96
CA LEU A 16 30.38 -8.71 -15.88
C LEU A 16 31.05 -7.49 -15.21
N LEU A 17 32.38 -7.52 -15.05
CA LEU A 17 33.16 -6.39 -14.54
C LEU A 17 33.21 -5.20 -15.51
N LEU A 18 33.11 -5.46 -16.83
CA LEU A 18 33.03 -4.44 -17.87
C LEU A 18 31.61 -3.95 -18.14
N ALA A 19 30.59 -4.56 -17.52
CA ALA A 19 29.22 -4.13 -17.66
C ALA A 19 29.03 -2.79 -16.92
N ALA A 20 29.24 -1.69 -17.64
CA ALA A 20 28.90 -0.36 -17.17
C ALA A 20 27.37 -0.24 -17.03
N PRO A 21 26.87 0.50 -16.02
CA PRO A 21 25.45 0.80 -15.95
C PRO A 21 25.02 1.50 -17.24
N ALA A 22 24.04 0.93 -17.94
CA ALA A 22 23.38 1.64 -19.02
C ALA A 22 22.61 2.81 -18.39
N SER A 23 23.09 4.04 -18.59
CA SER A 23 22.33 5.25 -18.29
C SER A 23 21.13 5.33 -19.23
N ALA A 24 20.11 4.52 -18.96
CA ALA A 24 18.76 4.82 -19.42
C ALA A 24 18.42 6.16 -18.79
N HIS A 25 18.22 7.19 -19.63
CA HIS A 25 17.80 8.49 -19.16
C HIS A 25 16.58 8.29 -18.24
N VAL A 26 16.60 8.89 -17.05
CA VAL A 26 15.49 8.89 -16.07
C VAL A 26 14.23 9.59 -16.63
N GLY A 27 14.17 9.86 -17.93
CA GLY A 27 13.07 10.54 -18.61
C GLY A 27 11.74 9.78 -18.61
N HIS A 28 11.75 8.44 -18.51
CA HIS A 28 10.50 7.64 -18.50
C HIS A 28 9.95 7.36 -17.09
N VAL A 29 10.75 7.49 -16.04
CA VAL A 29 10.25 7.38 -14.66
C VAL A 29 9.65 8.69 -14.15
N GLY A 30 10.04 9.82 -14.74
CA GLY A 30 9.45 11.13 -14.46
C GLY A 30 7.98 11.26 -14.88
N GLU A 31 7.52 10.49 -15.87
CA GLU A 31 6.11 10.47 -16.30
C GLU A 31 5.18 9.81 -15.25
N TYR A 32 5.69 8.94 -14.37
CA TYR A 32 4.90 8.38 -13.26
C TYR A 32 4.67 9.37 -12.12
N ALA A 33 5.41 10.49 -12.08
CA ALA A 33 5.16 11.58 -11.14
C ALA A 33 4.06 12.54 -11.63
N GLY A 34 3.26 12.15 -12.63
CA GLY A 34 2.07 12.87 -13.06
C GLY A 34 1.00 12.96 -11.97
N HIS A 35 0.15 13.99 -12.03
CA HIS A 35 -0.89 14.31 -11.04
C HIS A 35 -1.82 13.12 -10.72
N ASP A 36 -2.04 12.21 -11.66
CA ASP A 36 -2.93 11.06 -11.52
C ASP A 36 -2.56 10.14 -10.34
N HIS A 37 -1.27 10.02 -10.01
CA HIS A 37 -0.83 9.18 -8.89
C HIS A 37 -1.14 9.81 -7.53
N TRP A 38 -1.00 11.13 -7.42
CA TRP A 38 -1.40 11.85 -6.20
C TRP A 38 -2.92 11.88 -6.03
N VAL A 39 -3.68 11.99 -7.13
CA VAL A 39 -5.15 11.88 -7.09
C VAL A 39 -5.57 10.47 -6.66
N ALA A 40 -4.94 9.42 -7.19
CA ALA A 40 -5.19 8.05 -6.76
C ALA A 40 -4.86 7.84 -5.27
N GLY A 41 -3.72 8.37 -4.80
CA GLY A 41 -3.36 8.36 -3.38
C GLY A 41 -4.35 9.11 -2.49
N ALA A 42 -4.81 10.28 -2.93
CA ALA A 42 -5.81 11.08 -2.22
C ALA A 42 -7.18 10.38 -2.15
N ALA A 43 -7.62 9.77 -3.26
CA ALA A 43 -8.87 9.01 -3.30
C ALA A 43 -8.83 7.80 -2.35
N LEU A 44 -7.72 7.07 -2.33
CA LEU A 44 -7.54 5.95 -1.41
C LEU A 44 -7.53 6.41 0.04
N GLY A 45 -6.80 7.50 0.35
CA GLY A 45 -6.79 8.09 1.69
C GLY A 45 -8.18 8.54 2.16
N ALA A 46 -8.96 9.17 1.28
CA ALA A 46 -10.34 9.57 1.57
C ALA A 46 -11.26 8.37 1.85
N ALA A 47 -11.14 7.29 1.06
CA ALA A 47 -11.91 6.07 1.27
C ALA A 47 -11.60 5.41 2.63
N LEU A 48 -10.33 5.36 3.03
CA LEU A 48 -9.93 4.90 4.37
C LEU A 48 -10.52 5.77 5.48
N ALA A 49 -10.42 7.10 5.35
CA ALA A 49 -10.95 8.02 6.35
C ALA A 49 -12.47 7.84 6.54
N VAL A 50 -13.24 7.72 5.46
CA VAL A 50 -14.69 7.48 5.52
C VAL A 50 -15.01 6.13 6.15
N SER A 51 -14.24 5.09 5.83
CA SER A 51 -14.42 3.74 6.39
C SER A 51 -14.22 3.75 7.91
N ILE A 52 -13.15 4.37 8.39
CA ILE A 52 -12.86 4.52 9.83
C ILE A 52 -13.96 5.34 10.51
N TRP A 53 -14.38 6.45 9.89
CA TRP A 53 -15.44 7.30 10.42
C TRP A 53 -16.77 6.55 10.56
N GLY A 54 -17.13 5.74 9.58
CA GLY A 54 -18.33 4.90 9.60
C GLY A 54 -18.33 3.93 10.78
N VAL A 55 -17.21 3.24 11.03
CA VAL A 55 -17.06 2.32 12.18
C VAL A 55 -17.20 3.07 13.51
N LEU A 56 -16.54 4.22 13.65
CA LEU A 56 -16.60 5.02 14.89
C LEU A 56 -18.02 5.54 15.16
N LYS A 57 -18.74 6.01 14.13
CA LYS A 57 -20.12 6.51 14.25
C LYS A 57 -21.09 5.37 14.56
N GLY A 58 -20.91 4.20 13.93
CA GLY A 58 -21.70 3.00 14.20
C GLY A 58 -21.57 2.52 15.64
N LYS A 59 -20.34 2.54 16.20
CA LYS A 59 -20.11 2.23 17.62
C LYS A 59 -20.86 3.18 18.56
N LYS A 60 -20.81 4.49 18.30
CA LYS A 60 -21.56 5.48 19.11
C LYS A 60 -23.08 5.29 19.04
N ARG A 61 -23.62 4.91 17.88
CA ARG A 61 -25.06 4.62 17.71
C ARG A 61 -25.47 3.37 18.48
N LYS A 62 -24.66 2.31 18.42
CA LYS A 62 -24.94 1.05 19.12
C LYS A 62 -24.97 1.25 20.64
N ASP A 63 -24.02 2.02 21.17
CA ASP A 63 -23.93 2.35 22.59
C ASP A 63 -25.17 3.15 23.07
N GLN A 64 -25.67 4.08 22.24
CA GLN A 64 -26.90 4.84 22.55
C GLN A 64 -28.17 3.98 22.49
N THR A 65 -28.29 3.10 21.51
CA THR A 65 -29.45 2.18 21.41
C THR A 65 -29.46 1.16 22.54
N GLU A 66 -28.29 0.72 23.02
CA GLU A 66 -28.19 -0.22 24.14
C GLU A 66 -28.56 0.44 25.48
N VAL A 67 -28.26 1.74 25.64
CA VAL A 67 -28.67 2.54 26.80
C VAL A 67 -30.18 2.80 26.80
N GLU A 68 -30.79 3.17 25.66
CA GLU A 68 -32.25 3.38 25.59
C GLU A 68 -33.04 2.07 25.73
N ALA A 69 -32.54 0.94 25.22
CA ALA A 69 -33.20 -0.36 25.40
C ALA A 69 -33.17 -0.87 26.86
N GLN A 70 -32.18 -0.47 27.66
CA GLN A 70 -32.15 -0.76 29.10
C GLN A 70 -33.14 0.11 29.89
N ASP A 71 -33.29 1.38 29.52
CA ASP A 71 -34.20 2.34 30.16
C ASP A 71 -35.68 1.95 29.96
N ASP A 72 -36.07 1.56 28.73
CA ASP A 72 -37.44 1.07 28.43
C ASP A 72 -37.78 -0.25 29.16
N THR A 73 -36.79 -1.11 29.44
CA THR A 73 -37.03 -2.40 30.12
C THR A 73 -37.22 -2.24 31.64
N GLU A 74 -36.62 -1.20 32.24
CA GLU A 74 -36.79 -0.89 33.66
C GLU A 74 -38.07 -0.09 33.97
N GLU A 75 -38.63 0.65 33.00
CA GLU A 75 -39.91 1.37 33.17
C GLU A 75 -41.16 0.48 32.99
N GLU A 76 -41.09 -0.60 32.20
CA GLU A 76 -42.23 -1.55 32.03
C GLU A 76 -42.36 -2.58 33.18
N THR A 77 -41.40 -2.63 34.12
CA THR A 77 -41.39 -3.60 35.23
C THR A 77 -41.57 -2.99 36.64
N ALA A 78 -41.82 -1.67 36.73
CA ALA A 78 -42.01 -0.93 37.97
C ALA A 78 -43.49 -0.59 38.28
#